data_AF-A0A2S6IKR4-F1
#
_entry.id   AF-A0A2S6IKR4-F1
#
_cell.length_a   1.000
_cell.length_b   1.000
_cell.length_c   1.000
_cell.angle_alpha   90.00
_cell.angle_beta   90.00
_cell.angle_gamma   90.00
#
_symmetry.space_group_name_H-M   'P 1'
#
loop_
_entity.id
_entity.type
_entity.pdbx_description
1 polymer ?
#
loop_
_entity_poly.entity_id
_entity_poly.type
_entity_poly.pdbx_seq_one_letter_code
_entity_poly.pdbx_strand_id
1 'polypeptide(L)'
;MSTAQSPDPTEPYAIAHRYAAGELSWDEALPLLAQWHYEPSFQPANDADELGIEPDGSFSSTVGRALDDGLITAAQYDQVLDARDALRAAGQP
;
A
#
# COMPACT_ATOMS: atom_id res chain seq x y z
N MET A 1 24.01 6.87 -5.66
CA MET A 1 23.77 5.68 -4.80
C MET A 1 22.38 5.84 -4.24
N SER A 2 21.37 5.24 -4.89
CA SER A 2 20.01 5.23 -4.36
C SER A 2 20.04 4.46 -3.06
N THR A 3 19.80 5.17 -1.96
CA THR A 3 19.56 4.53 -0.67
C THR A 3 18.33 3.67 -0.85
N ALA A 4 18.50 2.35 -0.82
CA ALA A 4 17.39 1.44 -0.59
C ALA A 4 16.71 1.95 0.69
N GLN A 5 15.53 2.53 0.52
CA GLN A 5 14.69 2.97 1.63
C GLN A 5 14.49 1.70 2.46
N SER A 6 15.11 1.63 3.65
CA SER A 6 14.74 0.59 4.61
C SER A 6 13.23 0.72 4.80
N PRO A 7 12.45 -0.36 4.66
CA PRO A 7 11.00 -0.26 4.79
C PRO A 7 10.73 0.34 6.16
N ASP A 8 10.13 1.53 6.17
CA ASP A 8 9.74 2.15 7.43
C ASP A 8 8.76 1.18 8.10
N PRO A 9 8.85 0.90 9.41
CA PRO A 9 7.97 -0.05 10.10
C PRO A 9 6.48 0.32 10.01
N THR A 10 6.16 1.48 9.43
CA THR A 10 4.81 1.95 9.14
C THR A 10 4.37 1.80 7.68
N GLU A 11 5.21 1.31 6.76
CA GLU A 11 4.83 1.12 5.36
C GLU A 11 3.70 0.09 5.18
N PRO A 12 2.84 0.23 4.15
CA PRO A 12 1.67 -0.61 3.93
C PRO A 12 2.01 -2.10 3.83
N TYR A 13 3.13 -2.43 3.18
CA TYR A 13 3.59 -3.81 3.08
C TYR A 13 4.00 -4.39 4.44
N ALA A 14 4.66 -3.59 5.29
CA ALA A 14 5.02 -4.00 6.66
C ALA A 14 3.77 -4.18 7.54
N ILE A 15 2.75 -3.32 7.39
CA ILE A 15 1.46 -3.47 8.05
C ILE A 15 0.78 -4.77 7.65
N ALA A 16 0.73 -5.09 6.35
CA ALA A 16 0.16 -6.34 5.84
C ALA A 16 0.91 -7.58 6.36
N HIS A 17 2.25 -7.50 6.44
CA HIS A 17 3.06 -8.57 7.01
C HIS A 17 2.78 -8.80 8.50
N ARG A 18 2.60 -7.74 9.29
CA ARG A 18 2.25 -7.83 10.72
C ARG A 18 0.84 -8.39 10.93
N TYR A 19 -0.10 -8.02 10.06
CA TYR A 19 -1.42 -8.65 10.03
C TYR A 19 -1.33 -10.16 9.75
N ALA A 20 -0.60 -10.56 8.71
CA ALA A 20 -0.42 -11.96 8.36
C ALA A 20 0.31 -12.77 9.45
N ALA A 21 1.21 -12.13 10.20
CA ALA A 21 1.89 -12.70 11.36
C ALA A 21 0.99 -12.81 12.61
N GLY A 22 -0.22 -12.25 12.59
CA GLY A 22 -1.12 -12.20 13.74
C GLY A 22 -0.73 -11.19 14.82
N GLU A 23 0.23 -10.30 14.52
CA GLU A 23 0.65 -9.21 15.41
C GLU A 23 -0.28 -8.01 15.37
N LEU A 24 -1.12 -7.93 14.34
CA LEU A 24 -2.08 -6.86 14.11
C LEU A 24 -3.43 -7.46 13.69
N SER A 25 -4.51 -6.98 14.29
CA SER A 25 -5.85 -7.38 13.84
C SER A 25 -6.24 -6.65 12.54
N TRP A 26 -7.21 -7.18 11.79
CA TRP A 26 -7.69 -6.52 10.58
C TRP A 26 -8.31 -5.14 10.86
N ASP A 27 -8.98 -5.00 12.01
CA ASP A 27 -9.58 -3.73 12.46
C ASP A 27 -8.53 -2.64 12.73
N GLU A 28 -7.32 -3.04 13.11
CA GLU A 28 -6.18 -2.14 13.27
C GLU A 28 -5.40 -1.93 11.97
N ALA A 29 -5.27 -2.97 11.13
CA ALA A 29 -4.54 -2.90 9.86
C ALA A 29 -5.25 -2.03 8.82
N LEU A 30 -6.57 -2.18 8.68
CA LEU A 30 -7.37 -1.48 7.69
C LEU A 30 -7.24 0.05 7.77
N PRO A 31 -7.45 0.72 8.92
CA PRO A 31 -7.29 2.17 8.99
C PRO A 31 -5.86 2.62 8.70
N LEU A 32 -4.84 1.86 9.15
CA LEU A 32 -3.43 2.16 8.87
C LEU A 32 -3.08 2.06 7.37
N LEU A 33 -3.64 1.06 6.68
CA LEU A 33 -3.48 0.90 5.23
C LEU A 33 -4.26 1.97 4.46
N ALA A 34 -5.46 2.33 4.92
CA ALA A 34 -6.32 3.29 4.24
C ALA A 34 -5.80 4.74 4.37
N GLN A 35 -5.27 5.10 5.55
CA GLN A 35 -4.72 6.42 5.84
C GLN A 35 -3.33 6.67 5.22
N TRP A 36 -2.68 5.61 4.71
CA TRP A 36 -1.34 5.77 4.18
C TRP A 36 -1.37 6.70 2.96
N HIS A 37 -0.53 7.72 2.99
CA HIS A 37 -0.43 8.66 1.88
C HIS A 37 0.39 8.01 0.76
N TYR A 38 -0.29 7.23 -0.09
CA TYR A 38 0.29 6.67 -1.31
C TYR A 38 0.64 7.82 -2.26
N GLU A 39 1.85 8.36 -2.13
CA GLU A 39 2.37 9.29 -3.12
C GLU A 39 2.66 8.50 -4.40
N PRO A 40 2.02 8.83 -5.54
CA PRO A 40 2.66 8.54 -6.79
C PRO A 40 3.91 9.39 -6.80
N SER A 41 5.08 8.80 -6.51
CA SER A 41 6.33 9.49 -6.75
C SER A 41 6.29 9.89 -8.23
N PHE A 42 6.18 11.18 -8.50
CA PHE A 42 6.01 11.73 -9.84
C PHE A 42 7.32 11.54 -10.60
N GLN A 43 7.60 10.30 -11.02
CA GLN A 43 8.54 10.04 -12.07
C GLN A 43 7.80 10.42 -13.35
N PRO A 44 8.30 11.38 -14.16
CA PRO A 44 7.71 11.62 -15.47
C PRO A 44 7.64 10.28 -16.20
N ALA A 45 6.49 10.00 -16.83
CA ALA A 45 6.22 8.79 -17.60
C ALA A 45 7.32 8.60 -18.66
N ASN A 46 8.41 7.97 -18.24
CA ASN A 46 9.46 7.42 -19.07
C ASN A 46 9.28 5.90 -19.01
N ASP A 47 10.05 5.19 -19.83
CA ASP A 47 10.02 3.75 -20.18
C ASP A 47 9.72 2.73 -19.05
N ALA A 48 9.71 3.13 -17.77
CA ALA A 48 9.27 2.33 -16.63
C ALA A 48 7.76 1.98 -16.65
N ASP A 49 6.88 2.88 -17.10
CA ASP A 49 5.42 2.62 -17.18
C ASP A 49 5.10 1.59 -18.28
N GLU A 50 5.82 1.66 -19.42
CA GLU A 50 5.77 0.67 -20.51
C GLU A 50 6.34 -0.71 -20.10
N LEU A 51 7.19 -0.76 -19.09
CA LEU A 51 7.75 -1.99 -18.52
C LEU A 51 6.92 -2.55 -17.35
N GLY A 52 5.82 -1.89 -16.97
CA GLY A 52 5.01 -2.28 -15.81
C GLY A 52 5.75 -2.13 -14.47
N ILE A 53 6.79 -1.29 -14.41
CA ILE A 53 7.51 -1.00 -13.17
C ILE A 53 6.76 0.15 -12.49
N GLU A 54 5.82 -0.20 -11.63
CA GLU A 54 5.07 0.77 -10.84
C GLU A 54 6.01 1.52 -9.87
N PRO A 55 5.86 2.85 -9.73
CA PRO A 55 6.72 3.64 -8.87
C PRO A 55 6.69 3.13 -7.42
N ASP A 56 7.86 3.15 -6.79
CA ASP A 56 8.02 2.76 -5.40
C ASP A 56 7.14 3.65 -4.50
N GLY A 57 6.39 3.04 -3.58
CA GLY A 57 5.41 3.72 -2.71
C GLY A 57 3.96 3.80 -3.25
N SER A 58 3.69 3.31 -4.47
CA SER A 58 2.32 3.24 -4.99
C SER A 58 1.44 2.22 -4.23
N PHE A 59 0.12 2.39 -4.32
CA PHE A 59 -0.84 1.46 -3.71
C PHE A 59 -0.67 0.03 -4.24
N SER A 60 -0.49 -0.12 -5.55
CA SER A 60 -0.29 -1.41 -6.19
C SER A 60 1.07 -2.02 -5.84
N SER A 61 2.15 -1.22 -5.82
CA SER A 61 3.51 -1.68 -5.48
C SER A 61 3.62 -2.18 -4.03
N THR A 62 2.68 -1.80 -3.16
CA THR A 62 2.67 -2.15 -1.73
C THR A 62 1.52 -3.08 -1.38
N VAL A 63 0.28 -2.60 -1.39
CA VAL A 63 -0.93 -3.39 -1.07
C VAL A 63 -1.24 -4.41 -2.16
N GLY A 64 -0.98 -4.07 -3.44
CA GLY A 64 -1.09 -5.04 -4.54
C GLY A 64 -0.04 -6.16 -4.44
N ARG A 65 1.18 -5.82 -4.04
CA ARG A 65 2.20 -6.82 -3.70
C ARG A 65 1.79 -7.70 -2.52
N ALA A 66 1.18 -7.12 -1.47
CA ALA A 66 0.68 -7.90 -0.34
C ALA A 66 -0.43 -8.89 -0.74
N LEU A 67 -1.21 -8.56 -1.76
CA LEU A 67 -2.19 -9.49 -2.35
C LEU A 67 -1.49 -10.62 -3.14
N ASP A 68 -0.49 -10.28 -3.96
CA ASP A 68 0.29 -11.27 -4.73
C ASP A 68 1.05 -12.25 -3.82
N ASP A 69 1.66 -11.72 -2.74
CA ASP A 69 2.35 -12.49 -1.72
C ASP A 69 1.38 -13.25 -0.78
N GLY A 70 0.06 -13.07 -0.94
CA GLY A 70 -0.98 -13.76 -0.18
C GLY A 70 -1.09 -13.33 1.29
N LEU A 71 -0.54 -12.17 1.65
CA LEU A 71 -0.62 -11.59 2.99
C LEU A 71 -2.02 -11.06 3.30
N ILE A 72 -2.74 -10.63 2.26
CA ILE A 72 -4.14 -10.21 2.32
C ILE A 72 -4.94 -10.92 1.22
N THR A 73 -6.25 -11.06 1.45
CA THR A 73 -7.18 -11.60 0.45
C THR A 73 -7.66 -10.52 -0.52
N ALA A 74 -8.22 -10.92 -1.66
CA ALA A 74 -8.83 -9.99 -2.61
C ALA A 74 -9.95 -9.15 -1.96
N ALA A 75 -10.77 -9.75 -1.10
CA ALA A 75 -11.82 -9.02 -0.38
C ALA A 75 -11.23 -7.96 0.57
N GLN A 76 -10.09 -8.24 1.20
CA GLN A 76 -9.39 -7.29 2.06
C GLN A 76 -8.72 -6.17 1.25
N TYR A 77 -8.17 -6.49 0.09
CA TYR A 77 -7.67 -5.51 -0.85
C TYR A 77 -8.78 -4.51 -1.26
N ASP A 78 -9.96 -5.00 -1.62
CA ASP A 78 -11.12 -4.16 -1.94
C ASP A 78 -11.58 -3.30 -0.76
N GLN A 79 -11.55 -3.84 0.47
CA GLN A 79 -11.87 -3.07 1.68
C GLN A 79 -10.91 -1.90 1.91
N VAL A 80 -9.61 -2.09 1.67
CA VAL A 80 -8.62 -1.01 1.79
C VAL A 80 -8.85 0.04 0.71
N LEU A 81 -9.18 -0.37 -0.52
CA LEU A 81 -9.53 0.55 -1.61
C LEU A 81 -10.76 1.39 -1.27
N ASP A 82 -11.83 0.76 -0.81
CA ASP A 82 -13.07 1.44 -0.42
C ASP A 82 -12.83 2.43 0.73
N ALA A 83 -12.14 1.99 1.79
CA ALA A 83 -11.82 2.84 2.94
C ALA A 83 -10.97 4.06 2.53
N ARG A 84 -9.98 3.87 1.64
CA ARG A 84 -9.15 4.95 1.11
C ARG A 84 -9.97 5.93 0.26
N ASP A 85 -10.84 5.44 -0.61
CA ASP A 85 -11.70 6.30 -1.45
C ASP A 85 -12.67 7.10 -0.58
N ALA A 86 -13.25 6.46 0.45
CA ALA A 86 -14.10 7.12 1.43
C ALA A 86 -13.37 8.23 2.21
N LEU A 87 -12.12 8.01 2.64
CA LEU A 87 -11.30 9.04 3.30
C LEU A 87 -11.06 10.25 2.38
N ARG A 88 -10.74 9.99 1.11
CA ARG A 88 -10.56 11.05 0.10
C ARG A 88 -11.86 11.80 -0.17
N ALA A 89 -12.98 11.10 -0.30
CA ALA A 89 -14.30 11.70 -0.48
C ALA A 89 -14.74 12.54 0.72
N ALA A 90 -14.31 12.16 1.94
CA ALA A 90 -14.54 12.92 3.17
C ALA A 90 -13.64 14.17 3.31
N GLY A 91 -12.69 14.39 2.40
CA GLY A 91 -11.77 15.53 2.44
C GLY A 91 -10.72 15.46 3.55
N GLN A 92 -10.49 14.25 4.10
CA GLN A 92 -9.40 14.00 5.03
C GLN A 92 -8.19 13.51 4.22
N PRO A 93 -7.03 14.21 4.28
CA PRO A 93 -5.80 13.75 3.64
C PRO A 93 -5.25 12.49 4.32
#